data_AF-A0A7X6XTR9-F1
#
_entry.id   AF-A0A7X6XTR9-F1
#
_cell.length_a   1.000
_cell.length_b   1.000
_cell.length_c   1.000
_cell.angle_alpha   90.00
_cell.angle_beta   90.00
_cell.angle_gamma   90.00
#
_symmetry.space_group_name_H-M   'P 1'
#
loop_
_entity.id
_entity.type
_entity.pdbx_description
1 polymer ?
#
loop_
_entity_poly.entity_id
_entity_poly.type
_entity_poly.pdbx_seq_one_letter_code
_entity_poly.pdbx_strand_id
1 'polypeptide(L)' 'INQNIPIHGIANVTISFETGGLNKNIEDLIEIIEKKTGVRKVDIIAQE' A
#
# COMPACT_ATOMS: atom_id res chain seq x y z
N ILE A 1 -10.15 -2.28 0.39
CA ILE A 1 -9.04 -2.90 -0.38
C ILE A 1 -9.60 -3.35 -1.70
N ASN A 2 -8.98 -2.92 -2.81
CA ASN A 2 -9.35 -3.31 -4.16
C ASN A 2 -8.12 -3.92 -4.84
N GLN A 3 -8.23 -5.14 -5.35
CA GLN A 3 -7.16 -5.84 -6.06
C GLN A 3 -7.66 -6.23 -7.45
N ASN A 4 -6.86 -5.98 -8.49
CA ASN A 4 -7.16 -6.50 -9.83
C ASN A 4 -6.77 -7.99 -9.95
N ILE A 5 -7.31 -8.67 -10.97
CA ILE A 5 -6.88 -10.04 -11.30
C ILE A 5 -5.39 -9.97 -11.66
N PRO A 6 -4.53 -10.82 -11.06
CA PRO A 6 -3.10 -10.80 -11.37
C PRO A 6 -2.86 -11.14 -12.84
N ILE A 7 -2.11 -10.28 -13.55
CA ILE A 7 -1.72 -10.49 -14.94
C ILE A 7 -0.20 -10.60 -14.98
N HIS A 8 0.32 -11.66 -15.61
CA HIS A 8 1.76 -11.96 -15.67
C HIS A 8 2.44 -12.03 -14.28
N GLY A 9 1.72 -12.54 -13.27
CA GLY A 9 2.23 -12.67 -11.91
C GLY A 9 2.33 -11.35 -11.13
N ILE A 10 1.70 -10.28 -11.62
CA ILE A 10 1.63 -8.98 -10.96
C ILE A 10 0.17 -8.66 -10.63
N ALA A 11 -0.09 -8.29 -9.38
CA ALA A 11 -1.38 -7.78 -8.93
C ALA A 11 -1.22 -6.32 -8.50
N ASN A 12 -2.10 -5.45 -8.97
CA ASN A 12 -2.23 -4.08 -8.49
C ASN A 12 -3.27 -4.06 -7.38
N VAL A 13 -2.92 -3.47 -6.25
CA VAL A 13 -3.79 -3.36 -5.07
C VAL A 13 -3.88 -1.89 -4.64
N THR A 14 -5.10 -1.39 -4.51
CA THR A 14 -5.40 -0.08 -3.92
C THR A 14 -6.01 -0.27 -2.54
N ILE A 15 -5.46 0.43 -1.55
CA ILE A 15 -5.90 0.38 -0.15
C ILE A 15 -6.28 1.80 0.27
N SER A 16 -7.49 1.96 0.78
CA SER A 16 -7.96 3.20 1.42
C SER A 16 -8.18 2.89 2.90
N PHE A 17 -7.66 3.75 3.77
CA PHE A 17 -7.77 3.62 5.23
C PHE A 17 -7.69 5.00 5.88
N GLU A 18 -8.26 5.13 7.08
CA GLU A 18 -8.18 6.36 7.87
C GLU A 18 -6.82 6.44 8.58
N THR A 19 -6.20 7.63 8.55
CA THR A 19 -4.89 7.89 9.17
C THR A 19 -5.01 8.42 10.60
N GLY A 20 -6.22 8.74 11.05
CA GLY A 20 -6.52 9.15 12.42
C GLY A 20 -6.17 8.08 13.44
N GLY A 21 -5.43 8.45 14.48
CA GLY A 21 -5.05 7.54 15.56
C GLY A 21 -3.95 6.52 15.20
N LEU A 22 -3.22 6.73 14.09
CA LEU A 22 -2.03 5.94 13.81
C LEU A 22 -0.95 6.19 14.87
N ASN A 23 -0.44 5.12 15.46
CA ASN A 23 0.67 5.16 16.43
C ASN A 23 2.05 5.31 15.75
N LYS A 24 2.07 5.46 14.42
CA LYS A 24 3.26 5.56 13.59
C LYS A 24 3.00 6.54 12.45
N ASN A 25 4.07 7.09 11.89
CA ASN A 25 3.96 7.99 10.75
C ASN A 25 3.57 7.21 9.48
N ILE A 26 3.00 7.92 8.50
CA ILE A 26 2.58 7.32 7.23
C ILE A 26 3.81 6.81 6.46
N GLU A 27 4.93 7.50 6.58
CA GLU A 27 6.22 7.11 5.98
C GLU A 27 6.69 5.75 6.52
N ASP A 28 6.57 5.52 7.83
CA ASP A 28 6.92 4.23 8.44
C ASP A 28 6.05 3.10 7.89
N LEU A 29 4.75 3.37 7.70
CA LEU A 29 3.81 2.39 7.15
C LEU A 29 4.15 2.05 5.70
N ILE A 30 4.48 3.05 4.89
CA ILE A 30 4.89 2.85 3.49
C ILE A 30 6.17 2.01 3.44
N GLU A 31 7.18 2.35 4.25
CA GLU A 31 8.44 1.61 4.29
C GLU A 31 8.23 0.14 4.71
N ILE A 32 7.31 -0.11 5.66
CA ILE A 32 6.94 -1.47 6.06
C ILE A 32 6.32 -2.26 4.90
N ILE A 33 5.46 -1.63 4.10
CA ILE A 33 4.81 -2.28 2.95
C ILE A 33 5.84 -2.54 1.84
N GLU A 34 6.70 -1.58 1.53
CA GLU A 34 7.76 -1.73 0.52
C GLU A 34 8.73 -2.87 0.85
N LYS A 35 9.01 -3.11 2.12
CA LYS A 35 9.88 -4.21 2.58
C LYS A 35 9.21 -5.59 2.55
N LYS A 36 7.92 -5.71 2.24
CA LYS A 36 7.25 -7.02 2.16
C LYS A 36 7.66 -7.77 0.90
N THR A 37 8.02 -9.04 1.06
CA THR A 37 8.32 -9.94 -0.05
C THR A 37 7.19 -9.95 -1.08
N GLY A 38 7.52 -9.69 -2.34
CA GLY A 38 6.56 -9.65 -3.44
C GLY A 38 5.98 -8.27 -3.76
N VAL A 39 6.14 -7.29 -2.87
CA VAL A 39 5.84 -5.89 -3.19
C VAL A 39 6.93 -5.34 -4.09
N ARG A 40 6.54 -4.85 -5.27
CA ARG A 40 7.48 -4.27 -6.25
C ARG A 40 7.54 -2.74 -6.17
N LYS A 41 6.43 -2.10 -5.78
CA LYS A 41 6.27 -0.65 -5.70
C LYS A 41 5.09 -0.30 -4.80
N VAL A 42 5.18 0.82 -4.08
CA VAL A 42 4.08 1.45 -3.35
C VAL A 42 3.99 2.91 -3.82
N ASP A 43 2.78 3.39 -4.10
CA ASP A 43 2.51 4.79 -4.45
C ASP A 43 1.29 5.29 -3.67
N ILE A 44 1.34 6.54 -3.19
CA ILE A 44 0.17 7.22 -2.63
C ILE A 44 -0.65 7.79 -3.80
N ILE A 45 -1.89 7.34 -3.94
CA ILE A 45 -2.78 7.77 -5.03
C ILE A 45 -3.56 9.05 -4.65
N ALA A 46 -3.94 9.19 -3.37
CA ALA A 46 -4.62 10.34 -2.82
C ALA A 46 -4.39 10.41 -1.30
N GLN A 47 -4.35 11.62 -0.75
CA GLN A 47 -4.29 11.90 0.67
C GLN A 47 -5.15 13.14 0.94
N GLU A 48 -6.14 13.01 1.82
CA GLU A 48 -7.03 14.09 2.27
C GLU A 48 -6.96 14.27 3.79
#